data_AF-A0AAF0ERM1-F1
#
_entry.id   AF-A0AAF0ERM1-F1
#
_cell.length_a   1.000
_cell.length_b   1.000
_cell.length_c   1.000
_cell.angle_alpha   90.00
_cell.angle_beta   90.00
_cell.angle_gamma   90.00
#
_symmetry.space_group_name_H-M   'P 1'
#
loop_
_entity.id
_entity.type
_entity.pdbx_description
1 polymer ?
#
loop_
_entity_poly.entity_id
_entity_poly.type
_entity_poly.pdbx_seq_one_letter_code
_entity_poly.pdbx_strand_id
1 'polypeptide(L)'
;MNASLAVSDQTISLQDSLRHPILLFMPTVELTKYRQERKKVPLSILVGRILAWFCTVLYMTSRLPQIWANYKRKSVHGLSWLLFLLAFLANLLYSISILSNPKAVGPTSRKFLSESLPFLIGSGGTLVFDLVILVQYWMWHDRSTRNDSHGSA
;
A
#
# COMPACT_ATOMS: atom_id res chain seq x y z
N MET A 1 31.92 -15.05 -15.83
CA MET A 1 30.51 -14.71 -15.56
C MET A 1 30.22 -13.20 -15.65
N ASN A 2 30.99 -12.42 -16.44
CA ASN A 2 30.91 -10.94 -16.41
C ASN A 2 30.34 -10.31 -17.69
N ALA A 3 30.22 -11.08 -18.78
CA ALA A 3 29.72 -10.56 -20.06
C ALA A 3 28.22 -10.25 -20.03
N SER A 4 27.42 -11.01 -19.26
CA SER A 4 25.96 -10.83 -19.21
C SER A 4 25.56 -9.56 -18.44
N LEU A 5 26.33 -9.16 -17.41
CA LEU A 5 26.15 -7.89 -16.71
C LEU A 5 26.55 -6.69 -17.57
N ALA A 6 27.63 -6.78 -18.33
CA ALA A 6 28.06 -5.72 -19.24
C ALA A 6 27.05 -5.49 -20.38
N VAL A 7 26.50 -6.56 -20.95
CA VAL A 7 25.47 -6.50 -21.99
C VAL A 7 24.14 -5.96 -21.46
N SER A 8 23.76 -6.31 -20.22
CA SER A 8 22.59 -5.71 -19.56
C SER A 8 22.78 -4.21 -19.33
N ASP A 9 23.96 -3.77 -18.89
CA ASP A 9 24.24 -2.35 -18.67
C ASP A 9 24.24 -1.54 -19.97
N GLN A 10 24.68 -2.15 -21.07
CA GLN A 10 24.74 -1.53 -22.40
C GLN A 10 23.36 -1.49 -23.09
N THR A 11 22.51 -2.51 -22.90
CA THR A 11 21.12 -2.49 -23.37
C THR A 11 20.28 -1.48 -22.60
N ILE A 12 20.50 -1.34 -21.29
CA ILE A 12 19.88 -0.29 -20.46
C ILE A 12 20.38 1.10 -20.89
N SER A 13 21.67 1.26 -21.24
CA SER A 13 22.20 2.56 -21.69
C SER A 13 21.58 3.02 -23.00
N LEU A 14 21.33 2.11 -23.94
CA LEU A 14 20.69 2.41 -25.23
C LEU A 14 19.21 2.81 -25.03
N GLN A 15 18.51 2.14 -24.11
CA GLN A 15 17.11 2.44 -23.75
C GLN A 15 16.97 3.81 -23.05
N ASP A 16 17.88 4.14 -22.13
CA ASP A 16 17.91 5.44 -21.43
C ASP A 16 18.36 6.59 -22.36
N SER A 17 19.31 6.35 -23.26
CA SER A 17 19.71 7.32 -24.30
C SER A 17 18.62 7.60 -25.32
N LEU A 18 17.80 6.60 -25.67
CA LEU A 18 16.62 6.79 -26.53
C LEU A 18 15.54 7.65 -25.89
N ARG A 19 15.43 7.62 -24.55
CA ARG A 19 14.51 8.50 -23.80
C ARG A 19 15.03 9.94 -23.68
N HIS A 20 16.34 10.15 -23.76
CA HIS A 20 16.99 11.45 -23.64
C HIS A 20 18.17 11.55 -24.65
N PRO A 21 17.92 11.97 -25.91
CA PRO A 21 18.92 11.92 -26.99
C PRO A 21 20.16 12.78 -26.73
N ILE A 22 20.06 13.78 -25.85
CA ILE A 22 21.19 14.61 -25.40
C ILE A 22 22.27 13.78 -24.68
N LEU A 23 21.90 12.66 -24.04
CA LEU A 23 22.86 11.80 -23.34
C LEU A 23 23.79 11.04 -24.28
N LEU A 24 23.43 10.87 -25.57
CA LEU A 24 24.30 10.22 -26.57
C LEU A 24 25.50 11.07 -26.97
N PHE A 25 25.37 12.41 -26.90
CA PHE A 25 26.44 13.34 -27.26
C PHE A 25 27.33 13.74 -26.08
N MET A 26 27.01 13.27 -24.87
CA MET A 26 27.74 13.64 -23.67
C MET A 26 28.98 12.73 -23.49
N PRO A 27 30.16 13.28 -23.15
CA PRO A 27 31.34 12.46 -22.87
C PRO A 27 31.09 11.50 -21.69
N THR A 28 31.62 10.27 -21.79
CA THR A 28 31.36 9.15 -20.85
C THR A 28 31.64 9.49 -19.38
N VAL A 29 32.62 10.35 -19.12
CA VAL A 29 32.94 10.85 -17.77
C VAL A 29 31.79 11.66 -17.15
N GLU A 30 31.11 12.47 -17.94
CA GLU A 30 29.95 13.24 -17.47
C GLU A 30 28.69 12.38 -17.36
N LEU A 31 28.54 11.35 -18.21
CA LEU A 31 27.47 10.35 -18.08
C LEU A 31 27.56 9.59 -16.76
N THR A 32 28.77 9.24 -16.31
CA THR A 32 28.93 8.59 -15.00
C THR A 32 28.57 9.52 -13.85
N LYS A 33 28.89 10.82 -13.96
CA LYS A 33 28.56 11.85 -12.98
C LYS A 33 27.05 12.11 -12.91
N TYR A 34 26.40 12.29 -14.06
CA TYR A 34 24.95 12.44 -14.19
C TYR A 34 24.19 11.20 -13.66
N ARG A 35 24.69 9.99 -13.98
CA ARG A 35 24.16 8.73 -13.44
C ARG A 35 24.33 8.63 -11.92
N GLN A 36 25.44 9.12 -11.37
CA GLN A 36 25.73 9.12 -9.95
C GLN A 36 24.85 10.10 -9.17
N GLU A 37 24.60 11.28 -9.74
CA GLU A 37 23.65 12.25 -9.17
C GLU A 37 22.21 11.73 -9.19
N ARG A 38 21.83 10.97 -10.23
CA ARG A 38 20.52 10.29 -10.31
C ARG A 38 20.37 9.14 -9.31
N LYS A 39 21.45 8.55 -8.79
CA LYS A 39 21.41 7.37 -7.91
C LYS A 39 21.24 7.68 -6.42
N LYS A 40 21.41 8.94 -6.00
CA LYS A 40 21.28 9.31 -4.58
C LYS A 40 19.82 9.63 -4.25
N VAL A 41 19.15 8.70 -3.56
CA VAL A 41 17.85 8.99 -2.96
C VAL A 41 18.02 10.10 -1.92
N PRO A 42 17.21 11.19 -1.97
CA PRO A 42 17.35 12.28 -1.02
C PRO A 42 16.99 11.79 0.39
N LEU A 43 17.69 12.32 1.40
CA LEU A 43 17.46 11.97 2.80
C LEU A 43 16.00 12.17 3.23
N SER A 44 15.34 13.20 2.69
CA SER A 44 13.92 13.48 2.92
C SER A 44 13.00 12.33 2.52
N ILE A 45 13.30 11.63 1.42
CA ILE A 45 12.52 10.47 0.97
C ILE A 45 12.77 9.26 1.88
N LEU A 46 14.01 9.06 2.36
CA LEU A 46 14.31 7.98 3.30
C LEU A 46 13.57 8.15 4.63
N VAL A 47 13.62 9.36 5.20
CA VAL A 47 12.89 9.69 6.43
C VAL A 47 11.39 9.56 6.21
N GLY A 48 10.86 10.06 5.09
CA GLY A 48 9.45 9.92 4.72
C GLY A 48 9.00 8.45 4.65
N ARG A 49 9.83 7.55 4.10
CA ARG A 49 9.54 6.11 4.06
C ARG A 49 9.50 5.49 5.46
N ILE A 50 10.47 5.80 6.31
CA ILE A 50 10.51 5.27 7.69
C ILE A 50 9.27 5.71 8.47
N LEU A 51 8.91 6.99 8.37
CA LEU A 51 7.71 7.53 9.02
C LEU A 51 6.42 6.90 8.47
N ALA A 52 6.33 6.66 7.16
CA ALA A 52 5.19 5.98 6.57
C ALA A 52 5.02 4.57 7.14
N TRP A 53 6.09 3.77 7.19
CA TRP A 53 6.05 2.42 7.78
C TRP A 53 5.65 2.45 9.27
N PHE A 54 6.21 3.38 10.04
CA PHE A 54 5.89 3.50 11.46
C PHE A 54 4.42 3.89 11.68
N CYS A 55 3.92 4.86 10.91
CA CYS A 55 2.52 5.27 10.91
C CYS A 55 1.60 4.09 10.55
N THR A 56 1.93 3.32 9.52
CA THR A 56 1.16 2.14 9.12
C THR A 56 1.06 1.14 10.27
N VAL A 57 2.17 0.81 10.94
CA VAL A 57 2.17 -0.14 12.06
C VAL A 57 1.35 0.39 13.24
N LEU A 58 1.54 1.65 13.64
CA LEU A 58 0.79 2.25 14.74
C LEU A 58 -0.71 2.31 14.45
N TYR A 59 -1.08 2.71 13.24
CA TYR A 59 -2.48 2.79 12.81
C TYR A 59 -3.16 1.42 12.82
N MET A 60 -2.48 0.40 12.28
CA MET A 60 -2.97 -0.99 12.32
C MET A 60 -3.10 -1.51 13.76
N THR A 61 -2.11 -1.22 14.60
CA THR A 61 -2.09 -1.66 16.01
C THR A 61 -3.19 -0.98 16.83
N SER A 62 -3.47 0.30 16.58
CA SER A 62 -4.50 1.06 17.31
C SER A 62 -5.93 0.53 17.09
N ARG A 63 -6.21 -0.03 15.91
CA ARG A 63 -7.54 -0.57 15.58
C ARG A 63 -7.85 -1.90 16.28
N LEU A 64 -6.83 -2.70 16.59
CA LEU A 64 -6.96 -4.01 17.25
C LEU A 64 -7.63 -3.94 18.65
N PRO A 65 -7.20 -3.05 19.57
CA PRO A 65 -7.87 -2.85 20.85
C PRO A 65 -9.34 -2.46 20.72
N GLN A 66 -9.68 -1.64 19.73
CA GLN A 66 -11.04 -1.19 19.50
C GLN A 66 -11.95 -2.33 19.02
N ILE A 67 -11.44 -3.17 18.10
CA ILE A 67 -12.10 -4.39 17.64
C ILE A 67 -12.30 -5.37 18.81
N TRP A 68 -11.29 -5.57 19.63
CA TRP A 68 -11.36 -6.49 20.76
C TRP A 68 -12.34 -6.05 21.84
N ALA A 69 -12.40 -4.75 22.13
CA ALA A 69 -13.38 -4.18 23.06
C ALA A 69 -14.82 -4.35 22.54
N ASN A 70 -15.05 -4.16 21.24
CA ASN A 70 -16.34 -4.40 20.60
C ASN A 70 -16.74 -5.88 20.67
N TYR A 71 -15.80 -6.80 20.41
CA TYR A 71 -16.00 -8.25 20.55
C TYR A 71 -16.41 -8.63 21.98
N LYS A 72 -15.72 -8.09 22.98
CA LYS A 72 -16.00 -8.36 24.41
C LYS A 72 -17.37 -7.84 24.84
N ARG A 73 -17.82 -6.69 24.32
CA ARG A 73 -19.12 -6.08 24.64
C ARG A 73 -20.30 -6.70 23.90
N LYS A 74 -20.06 -7.49 22.83
CA LYS A 74 -21.11 -8.10 21.97
C LYS A 74 -22.16 -7.09 21.47
N SER A 75 -21.78 -5.83 21.34
CA SER A 75 -22.66 -4.73 20.97
C SER A 75 -21.87 -3.69 20.21
N VAL A 76 -22.40 -3.29 19.06
CA VAL A 76 -21.79 -2.30 18.14
C VAL A 76 -22.62 -1.00 18.12
N HIS A 77 -23.32 -0.70 19.22
CA HIS A 77 -24.15 0.49 19.34
C HIS A 77 -23.32 1.76 19.15
N GLY A 78 -23.67 2.55 18.13
CA GLY A 78 -23.01 3.81 17.78
C GLY A 78 -21.93 3.72 16.68
N LEU A 79 -21.64 2.54 16.14
CA LEU A 79 -20.67 2.38 15.05
C LEU A 79 -21.40 2.30 13.69
N SER A 80 -21.16 3.27 12.80
CA SER A 80 -21.80 3.30 11.47
C SER A 80 -21.15 2.27 10.53
N TRP A 81 -21.85 1.17 10.26
CA TRP A 81 -21.39 0.10 9.37
C TRP A 81 -21.09 0.58 7.95
N LEU A 82 -21.83 1.60 7.47
CA LEU A 82 -21.65 2.19 6.14
C LEU A 82 -20.27 2.86 5.98
N LEU A 83 -19.74 3.48 7.03
CA LEU A 83 -18.41 4.10 6.98
C LEU A 83 -17.31 3.06 6.77
N PHE A 84 -17.44 1.90 7.44
CA PHE A 84 -16.51 0.79 7.27
C PHE A 84 -16.66 0.11 5.91
N LEU A 85 -17.88 -0.06 5.41
CA LEU A 85 -18.11 -0.61 4.08
C LEU A 85 -17.55 0.29 2.98
N LEU A 86 -17.78 1.60 3.08
CA LEU A 86 -17.26 2.56 2.11
C LEU A 86 -15.73 2.65 2.16
N ALA A 87 -15.14 2.64 3.36
CA ALA A 87 -13.70 2.58 3.55
C ALA A 87 -13.09 1.29 2.97
N PHE A 88 -13.76 0.15 3.16
CA PHE A 88 -13.36 -1.12 2.57
C PHE A 88 -13.37 -1.05 1.04
N LEU A 89 -14.47 -0.57 0.43
CA LEU A 89 -14.57 -0.40 -1.02
C LEU A 89 -13.47 0.53 -1.57
N ALA A 90 -13.22 1.66 -0.89
CA ALA A 90 -12.19 2.61 -1.30
C ALA A 90 -10.78 2.00 -1.25
N ASN A 91 -10.44 1.29 -0.16
CA ASN A 91 -9.16 0.60 -0.03
C ASN A 91 -8.99 -0.55 -1.04
N LEU A 92 -10.09 -1.25 -1.36
CA LEU A 92 -10.10 -2.32 -2.34
C LEU A 92 -9.83 -1.79 -3.74
N LEU A 93 -10.54 -0.73 -4.13
CA LEU A 93 -10.34 -0.05 -5.42
C LEU A 93 -8.93 0.53 -5.53
N TYR A 94 -8.40 1.11 -4.45
CA TYR A 94 -7.02 1.61 -4.41
C TYR A 94 -5.98 0.49 -4.60
N SER A 95 -6.15 -0.63 -3.90
CA SER A 95 -5.28 -1.81 -4.04
C SER A 95 -5.33 -2.39 -5.45
N ILE A 96 -6.52 -2.48 -6.06
CA ILE A 96 -6.70 -2.91 -7.46
C ILE A 96 -6.01 -1.93 -8.41
N SER A 97 -6.11 -0.62 -8.18
CA SER A 97 -5.46 0.40 -9.02
C SER A 97 -3.93 0.26 -9.04
N ILE A 98 -3.32 -0.04 -7.89
CA ILE A 98 -1.88 -0.32 -7.81
C ILE A 98 -1.50 -1.59 -8.58
N LEU A 99 -2.30 -2.66 -8.43
CA LEU A 99 -2.06 -3.95 -9.09
C LEU A 99 -2.27 -3.88 -10.61
N SER A 100 -3.28 -3.13 -11.07
CA SER A 100 -3.58 -2.91 -12.49
C SER A 100 -2.63 -1.92 -13.17
N ASN A 101 -1.68 -1.34 -12.44
CA ASN A 101 -0.71 -0.42 -13.02
C ASN A 101 0.28 -1.19 -13.92
N PRO A 102 0.46 -0.81 -15.21
CA PRO A 102 1.38 -1.49 -16.12
C PRO A 102 2.86 -1.44 -15.65
N LYS A 103 3.20 -0.52 -14.73
CA LYS A 103 4.51 -0.49 -14.05
C LYS A 103 4.74 -1.67 -13.10
N ALA A 104 3.69 -2.39 -12.70
CA ALA A 104 3.77 -3.56 -11.83
C ALA A 104 4.19 -4.84 -12.57
N VAL A 105 4.10 -4.90 -13.91
CA VAL A 105 4.34 -6.12 -14.71
C VAL A 105 5.66 -6.06 -15.52
N GLY A 106 6.39 -4.94 -15.44
CA GLY A 106 7.65 -4.73 -16.18
C GLY A 106 8.94 -5.11 -15.41
N PRO A 107 10.12 -4.99 -16.04
CA PRO A 107 11.42 -5.25 -15.41
C PRO A 107 11.73 -4.32 -14.20
N THR A 108 11.05 -3.17 -14.11
CA THR A 108 11.14 -2.23 -12.98
C THR A 108 10.13 -2.53 -11.85
N SER A 109 9.35 -3.62 -11.98
CA SER A 109 8.29 -4.02 -11.03
C SER A 109 8.79 -4.10 -9.60
N ARG A 110 9.95 -4.71 -9.36
CA ARG A 110 10.48 -4.88 -7.99
C ARG A 110 10.75 -3.55 -7.28
N LYS A 111 11.25 -2.53 -7.99
CA LYS A 111 11.44 -1.19 -7.42
C LYS A 111 10.10 -0.52 -7.15
N PHE A 112 9.19 -0.51 -8.13
CA PHE A 112 7.86 0.09 -7.98
C PHE A 112 7.06 -0.53 -6.83
N LEU A 113 7.12 -1.86 -6.72
CA LEU A 113 6.47 -2.60 -5.66
C LEU A 113 7.11 -2.28 -4.31
N SER A 114 8.43 -2.24 -4.21
CA SER A 114 9.12 -1.90 -2.95
C SER A 114 8.83 -0.48 -2.43
N GLU A 115 8.53 0.47 -3.32
CA GLU A 115 8.07 1.81 -2.95
C GLU A 115 6.58 1.80 -2.55
N SER A 116 5.76 0.96 -3.19
CA SER A 116 4.31 0.87 -2.96
C SER A 116 3.91 -0.09 -1.82
N LEU A 117 4.81 -0.98 -1.38
CA LEU A 117 4.60 -1.98 -0.34
C LEU A 117 4.02 -1.43 0.98
N PRO A 118 4.54 -0.33 1.57
CA PRO A 118 3.95 0.21 2.80
C PRO A 118 2.47 0.59 2.62
N PHE A 119 2.11 1.13 1.46
CA PHE A 119 0.73 1.50 1.13
C PHE A 119 -0.15 0.27 0.88
N LEU A 120 0.39 -0.76 0.20
CA LEU A 120 -0.29 -2.04 -0.01
C LEU A 120 -0.56 -2.78 1.31
N ILE A 121 0.43 -2.84 2.20
CA ILE A 121 0.27 -3.48 3.51
C ILE A 121 -0.71 -2.68 4.38
N GLY A 122 -0.60 -1.35 4.37
CA GLY A 122 -1.55 -0.49 5.08
C GLY A 122 -2.98 -0.66 4.58
N SER A 123 -3.20 -0.64 3.27
CA SER A 123 -4.52 -0.85 2.67
C SER A 123 -5.04 -2.27 2.93
N GLY A 124 -4.21 -3.29 2.72
CA GLY A 124 -4.56 -4.70 2.96
C GLY A 124 -4.91 -5.00 4.42
N GLY A 125 -4.14 -4.47 5.38
CA GLY A 125 -4.49 -4.61 6.80
C GLY A 125 -5.79 -3.87 7.16
N THR A 126 -6.05 -2.72 6.54
CA THR A 126 -7.33 -2.01 6.71
C THR A 126 -8.50 -2.85 6.17
N LEU A 127 -8.35 -3.51 5.02
CA LEU A 127 -9.36 -4.43 4.47
C LEU A 127 -9.70 -5.58 5.43
N VAL A 128 -8.68 -6.20 6.04
CA VAL A 128 -8.88 -7.28 7.03
C VAL A 128 -9.66 -6.77 8.23
N PHE A 129 -9.29 -5.60 8.77
CA PHE A 129 -9.99 -5.02 9.91
C PHE A 129 -11.42 -4.60 9.61
N ASP A 130 -11.65 -3.96 8.46
CA ASP A 130 -12.99 -3.55 8.04
C ASP A 130 -13.88 -4.79 7.83
N LEU A 131 -13.36 -5.87 7.24
CA LEU A 131 -14.06 -7.16 7.11
C LEU A 131 -14.43 -7.74 8.48
N VAL A 132 -13.51 -7.76 9.44
CA VAL A 132 -13.77 -8.24 10.79
C VAL A 132 -14.87 -7.42 11.47
N ILE A 133 -14.88 -6.10 11.29
CA ILE A 133 -15.93 -5.22 11.85
C ILE A 133 -17.28 -5.45 11.16
N LEU A 134 -17.31 -5.64 9.84
CA LEU A 134 -18.54 -5.97 9.10
C LEU A 134 -19.13 -7.32 9.51
N VAL A 135 -18.29 -8.35 9.70
CA VAL A 135 -18.71 -9.67 10.19
C VAL A 135 -19.28 -9.56 11.60
N GLN A 136 -18.60 -8.82 12.49
CA GLN A 136 -19.10 -8.57 13.84
C GLN A 136 -20.45 -7.85 13.82
N TYR A 137 -20.61 -6.84 12.97
CA TYR A 137 -21.89 -6.14 12.80
C TYR A 137 -22.99 -7.11 12.37
N TRP A 138 -22.76 -7.93 11.33
CA TRP A 138 -23.78 -8.86 10.84
C TRP A 138 -24.18 -9.89 11.89
N MET A 139 -23.22 -10.43 12.65
CA MET A 139 -23.47 -11.45 13.68
C MET A 139 -24.22 -10.92 14.92
N TRP A 140 -24.06 -9.64 15.28
CA TRP A 140 -24.72 -9.04 16.45
C TRP A 140 -25.94 -8.19 16.14
N HIS A 141 -26.09 -7.69 14.90
CA HIS A 141 -27.29 -6.98 14.48
C HIS A 141 -28.55 -7.84 14.61
N ASP A 142 -28.48 -9.11 14.19
CA ASP A 142 -29.58 -10.09 14.28
C ASP A 142 -30.01 -10.41 15.73
N ARG A 143 -29.15 -10.15 16.71
CA ARG A 143 -29.45 -10.39 18.13
C ARG A 143 -30.16 -9.22 18.79
N SER A 144 -29.95 -7.99 18.30
CA SER A 144 -30.64 -6.79 18.79
C SER A 144 -32.11 -6.80 18.38
N THR A 145 -32.41 -7.06 17.11
CA THR A 145 -33.79 -7.07 16.56
C THR A 145 -34.68 -8.11 17.25
N ARG A 146 -34.10 -9.24 17.67
CA ARG A 146 -34.82 -10.34 18.30
C ARG A 146 -35.17 -10.08 19.78
N ASN A 147 -34.38 -9.29 20.51
CA ASN A 147 -34.66 -8.95 21.91
C ASN A 147 -35.72 -7.84 22.05
N ASP A 148 -35.74 -6.85 21.15
CA ASP A 148 -36.76 -5.78 21.15
C ASP A 148 -38.18 -6.35 20.91
N SER A 149 -38.25 -7.45 20.15
CA SER A 149 -39.48 -8.18 19.85
C SER A 149 -40.03 -9.01 21.03
N HIS A 150 -39.24 -9.29 22.08
CA HIS A 150 -39.68 -10.03 23.27
C HIS A 150 -39.81 -9.13 24.53
N GLY A 151 -39.29 -7.90 24.50
CA GLY A 151 -39.47 -6.92 25.58
C GLY A 151 -40.74 -6.06 25.46
N SER A 152 -41.53 -6.26 24.40
CA SER A 152 -42.73 -5.47 24.09
C SER A 152 -44.04 -6.27 24.15
N ALA A 153 -44.03 -7.46 24.78
CA ALA A 153 -45.19 -8.33 24.96
C ALA A 153 -45.53 -8.48 26.45
#